data_AF-A0A2R7NXB1-F1
#
_entry.id   AF-A0A2R7NXB1-F1
#
_cell.length_a   1.000
_cell.length_b   1.000
_cell.length_c   1.000
_cell.angle_alpha   90.00
_cell.angle_beta   90.00
_cell.angle_gamma   90.00
#
_symmetry.space_group_name_H-M   'P 1'
#
loop_
_entity.id
_entity.type
_entity.pdbx_description
1 polymer ?
#
loop_
_entity_poly.entity_id
_entity_poly.type
_entity_poly.pdbx_seq_one_letter_code
_entity_poly.pdbx_strand_id
1 'polypeptide(L)'
;PAFDARLSQSRTVRESSRSLGRCQRNRQQPKIDQSFVRGMSVSRDSAVIVKSTIDLAHSLGRKVVAEGVETQQDWEKLAALGCDIAQGYFVARPMPAENFADWALKFAFDKPEAVLQ
;
A
#
# COMPACT_ATOMS: atom_id res chain seq x y z
N PRO A 1 -4.16 -8.11 12.21
CA PRO A 1 -3.15 -7.14 11.71
C PRO A 1 -3.88 -5.95 11.09
N ALA A 2 -3.64 -4.72 11.56
CA ALA A 2 -4.31 -3.55 11.00
C ALA A 2 -3.79 -3.31 9.57
N PHE A 3 -4.68 -3.40 8.59
CA PHE A 3 -4.40 -3.01 7.20
C PHE A 3 -4.21 -1.50 7.16
N ASP A 4 -2.97 -1.06 6.91
CA ASP A 4 -2.55 0.34 6.99
C ASP A 4 -2.63 1.02 5.62
N ALA A 5 -3.00 2.29 5.59
CA ALA A 5 -3.16 3.06 4.37
C ALA A 5 -2.04 4.10 4.24
N ARG A 6 -1.37 4.15 3.09
CA ARG A 6 -0.35 5.17 2.78
C ARG A 6 -0.76 6.06 1.64
N LEU A 7 -0.35 7.33 1.72
CA LEU A 7 -0.55 8.30 0.66
C LEU A 7 0.22 7.89 -0.61
N SER A 8 -0.43 8.06 -1.75
CA SER A 8 0.23 7.96 -3.05
C SER A 8 1.32 9.04 -3.16
N GLN A 9 2.59 8.63 -3.26
CA GLN A 9 3.70 9.58 -3.38
C GLN A 9 3.83 10.11 -4.82
N SER A 10 3.79 11.43 -4.99
CA SER A 10 4.23 12.11 -6.21
C SER A 10 5.76 12.01 -6.35
N ARG A 11 6.26 11.81 -7.59
CA ARG A 11 7.70 11.66 -7.91
C ARG A 11 8.61 12.79 -7.38
N THR A 12 8.06 13.91 -6.96
CA THR A 12 8.77 15.12 -6.51
C THR A 12 9.41 15.02 -5.11
N VAL A 13 9.21 13.94 -4.35
CA VAL A 13 9.84 13.73 -3.01
C VAL A 13 11.01 12.73 -3.05
N ARG A 14 11.78 12.68 -4.16
CA ARG A 14 12.86 11.69 -4.34
C ARG A 14 14.29 12.25 -4.39
N GLU A 15 14.49 13.53 -4.09
CA GLU A 15 15.80 14.18 -4.26
C GLU A 15 16.51 14.62 -2.97
N SER A 16 16.30 13.93 -1.84
CA SER A 16 17.07 14.20 -0.61
C SER A 16 18.08 13.10 -0.24
N SER A 17 18.05 11.93 -0.89
CA SER A 17 18.74 10.72 -0.39
C SER A 17 19.93 10.25 -1.22
N ARG A 18 20.59 11.13 -1.99
CA ARG A 18 21.74 10.74 -2.84
C ARG A 18 23.13 11.00 -2.24
N SER A 19 23.26 11.54 -1.03
CA SER A 19 24.56 12.05 -0.57
C SER A 19 25.28 11.30 0.55
N LEU A 20 24.85 10.11 1.02
CA LEU A 20 25.61 9.41 2.07
C LEU A 20 25.83 7.92 1.82
N GLY A 21 27.11 7.56 1.93
CA GLY A 21 27.72 6.30 1.53
C GLY A 21 27.35 5.08 2.38
N ARG A 22 27.76 3.93 1.84
CA ARG A 22 27.69 2.55 2.36
C ARG A 22 27.24 2.39 3.82
N CYS A 23 26.05 1.81 4.00
CA CYS A 23 25.75 1.00 5.17
C CYS A 23 24.87 -0.20 4.78
N GLN A 24 25.32 -1.37 5.20
CA GLN A 24 24.67 -2.68 5.06
C GLN A 24 23.33 -2.69 5.82
N ARG A 25 22.40 -3.55 5.36
CA ARG A 25 21.11 -3.90 5.99
C ARG A 25 20.02 -2.81 5.92
N ASN A 26 19.31 -2.69 4.79
CA ASN A 26 18.10 -1.87 4.74
C ASN A 26 16.86 -2.74 4.53
N ARG A 27 16.07 -2.94 5.61
CA ARG A 27 14.74 -3.58 5.59
C ARG A 27 13.76 -2.68 4.83
N GLN A 28 13.82 -2.70 3.51
CA GLN A 28 12.72 -2.20 2.71
C GLN A 28 11.65 -3.29 2.68
N GLN A 29 10.43 -2.90 3.05
CA GLN A 29 9.25 -3.77 2.94
C GLN A 29 9.05 -4.09 1.46
N PRO A 30 8.85 -5.37 1.07
CA PRO A 30 8.53 -5.71 -0.30
C PRO A 30 7.33 -4.89 -0.79
N LYS A 31 7.45 -4.35 -2.00
CA LYS A 31 6.40 -3.59 -2.67
C LYS A 31 5.83 -4.41 -3.83
N ILE A 32 4.51 -4.49 -3.91
CA ILE A 32 3.80 -5.08 -5.05
C ILE A 32 3.44 -3.92 -5.99
N ASP A 33 3.91 -4.01 -7.23
CA ASP A 33 3.72 -2.96 -8.23
C ASP A 33 2.24 -2.81 -8.64
N GLN A 34 1.85 -1.57 -8.96
CA GLN A 34 0.51 -1.20 -9.38
C GLN A 34 -0.03 -2.01 -10.57
N SER A 35 0.84 -2.50 -11.47
CA SER A 35 0.41 -3.31 -12.62
C SER A 35 -0.23 -4.64 -12.22
N PHE A 36 0.12 -5.18 -11.05
CA PHE A 36 -0.49 -6.39 -10.51
C PHE A 36 -1.64 -6.12 -9.55
N VAL A 37 -1.64 -4.96 -8.90
CA VAL A 37 -2.70 -4.57 -7.95
C VAL A 37 -3.93 -4.04 -8.69
N ARG A 38 -3.74 -3.25 -9.74
CA ARG A 38 -4.82 -2.64 -10.51
C ARG A 38 -5.65 -3.72 -11.22
N GLY A 39 -6.93 -3.83 -10.86
CA GLY A 39 -7.83 -4.81 -11.47
C GLY A 39 -7.60 -6.25 -11.02
N MET A 40 -6.80 -6.47 -9.96
CA MET A 40 -6.65 -7.80 -9.36
C MET A 40 -7.97 -8.33 -8.81
N SER A 41 -8.93 -7.45 -8.51
CA SER A 41 -10.31 -7.80 -8.18
C SER A 41 -10.96 -8.68 -9.26
N VAL A 42 -10.66 -8.40 -10.53
CA VAL A 42 -11.24 -9.08 -11.71
C VAL A 42 -10.29 -10.14 -12.30
N SER A 43 -8.99 -9.89 -12.32
CA SER A 43 -7.98 -10.79 -12.89
C SER A 43 -7.53 -11.85 -11.89
N ARG A 44 -7.82 -13.13 -12.18
CA ARG A 44 -7.36 -14.26 -11.36
C ARG A 44 -5.83 -14.34 -11.31
N ASP A 45 -5.16 -14.18 -12.45
CA ASP A 45 -3.70 -14.32 -12.54
C ASP A 45 -3.00 -13.24 -11.71
N SER A 46 -3.48 -12.00 -11.79
CA SER A 46 -2.97 -10.89 -10.98
C SER A 46 -3.17 -11.16 -9.48
N ALA A 47 -4.36 -11.65 -9.10
CA ALA A 47 -4.63 -12.02 -7.71
C ALA A 47 -3.70 -13.14 -7.18
N VAL A 48 -3.38 -14.13 -8.01
CA VAL A 48 -2.44 -15.21 -7.64
C VAL A 48 -1.02 -14.68 -7.43
N ILE A 49 -0.55 -13.78 -8.31
CA ILE A 49 0.77 -13.15 -8.18
C ILE A 49 0.83 -12.31 -6.90
N VAL A 50 -0.20 -11.50 -6.65
CA VAL A 50 -0.31 -10.67 -5.43
C VAL A 50 -0.27 -11.55 -4.19
N LYS A 51 -1.10 -12.60 -4.14
CA LYS A 51 -1.16 -13.55 -3.01
C LYS A 51 0.18 -14.23 -2.76
N SER A 52 0.80 -14.76 -3.81
CA SER A 52 2.10 -15.45 -3.71
C SER A 52 3.19 -14.51 -3.17
N THR A 53 3.13 -13.23 -3.56
CA THR A 53 4.08 -12.21 -3.09
C THR A 53 3.85 -11.86 -1.62
N ILE A 54 2.59 -11.75 -1.19
CA ILE A 54 2.22 -11.54 0.22
C ILE A 54 2.75 -12.71 1.07
N ASP A 55 2.43 -13.94 0.67
CA ASP A 55 2.80 -15.15 1.42
C ASP A 55 4.33 -15.32 1.52
N LEU A 56 5.06 -15.01 0.44
CA LEU A 56 6.52 -14.99 0.45
C LEU A 56 7.07 -13.95 1.41
N ALA A 57 6.55 -12.71 1.39
CA ALA A 57 6.99 -11.65 2.29
C ALA A 57 6.77 -12.04 3.76
N HIS A 58 5.59 -12.59 4.07
CA HIS A 58 5.25 -13.06 5.41
C HIS A 58 6.12 -14.22 5.88
N SER A 59 6.40 -15.18 4.98
CA SER A 59 7.31 -16.30 5.25
C SER A 59 8.73 -15.83 5.58
N LEU A 60 9.14 -14.68 5.01
CA LEU A 60 10.42 -14.02 5.32
C LEU A 60 10.36 -13.10 6.55
N GLY A 61 9.23 -13.07 7.28
CA GLY A 61 9.02 -12.21 8.44
C GLY A 61 8.96 -10.72 8.09
N ARG A 62 8.48 -10.37 6.88
CA ARG A 62 8.42 -9.00 6.37
C ARG A 62 6.98 -8.60 6.07
N LYS A 63 6.65 -7.34 6.38
CA LYS A 63 5.41 -6.70 5.93
C LYS A 63 5.49 -6.34 4.45
N VAL A 64 4.36 -6.35 3.76
CA VAL A 64 4.25 -6.03 2.33
C VAL A 64 3.40 -4.79 2.09
N VAL A 65 3.78 -3.99 1.08
CA VAL A 65 3.04 -2.80 0.64
C VAL A 65 2.51 -3.03 -0.77
N ALA A 66 1.21 -2.93 -0.98
CA ALA A 66 0.59 -2.92 -2.30
C ALA A 66 0.46 -1.49 -2.82
N GLU A 67 1.01 -1.18 -3.99
CA GLU A 67 0.91 0.13 -4.63
C GLU A 67 -0.18 0.15 -5.72
N GLY A 68 -0.79 1.30 -5.97
CA GLY A 68 -1.76 1.48 -7.05
C GLY A 68 -3.19 1.03 -6.74
N VAL A 69 -3.62 1.05 -5.47
CA VAL A 69 -5.02 0.77 -5.11
C VAL A 69 -5.93 1.90 -5.58
N GLU A 70 -6.78 1.63 -6.57
CA GLU A 70 -7.69 2.64 -7.16
C GLU A 70 -9.15 2.44 -6.78
N THR A 71 -9.55 1.23 -6.39
CA THR A 71 -10.96 0.87 -6.14
C THR A 71 -11.16 0.24 -4.76
N GLN A 72 -12.40 0.31 -4.26
CA GLN A 72 -12.80 -0.37 -3.03
C GLN A 72 -12.66 -1.89 -3.16
N GLN A 73 -12.94 -2.46 -4.33
CA GLN A 73 -12.82 -3.89 -4.58
C GLN A 73 -11.36 -4.37 -4.49
N ASP A 74 -10.41 -3.58 -5.01
CA ASP A 74 -8.99 -3.91 -4.87
C ASP A 74 -8.53 -3.79 -3.40
N TRP A 75 -9.03 -2.79 -2.67
CA TRP A 75 -8.78 -2.63 -1.23
C TRP A 75 -9.28 -3.82 -0.40
N GLU A 76 -10.55 -4.19 -0.55
CA GLU A 76 -11.16 -5.30 0.17
C GLU A 76 -10.48 -6.63 -0.15
N LYS A 77 -10.13 -6.85 -1.42
CA LYS A 77 -9.42 -8.06 -1.82
C LYS A 77 -7.99 -8.09 -1.26
N LEU A 78 -7.27 -6.96 -1.21
CA LEU A 78 -5.96 -6.89 -0.55
C LEU A 78 -6.06 -7.22 0.93
N ALA A 79 -7.07 -6.68 1.63
CA ALA A 79 -7.33 -6.99 3.03
C ALA A 79 -7.60 -8.48 3.23
N ALA A 80 -8.46 -9.08 2.40
CA ALA A 80 -8.79 -10.50 2.46
C ALA A 80 -7.58 -11.42 2.16
N LEU A 81 -6.67 -11.00 1.28
CA LEU A 81 -5.44 -11.74 0.98
C LEU A 81 -4.39 -11.63 2.09
N GLY A 82 -4.60 -10.76 3.08
CA GLY A 82 -3.71 -10.53 4.21
C GLY A 82 -2.63 -9.49 3.95
N CYS A 83 -2.82 -8.57 2.99
CA CYS A 83 -1.86 -7.50 2.77
C CYS A 83 -1.73 -6.62 4.04
N ASP A 84 -0.52 -6.13 4.34
CA ASP A 84 -0.29 -5.30 5.53
C ASP A 84 -0.58 -3.82 5.28
N ILE A 85 -0.23 -3.32 4.11
CA ILE A 85 -0.24 -1.89 3.79
C ILE A 85 -0.69 -1.68 2.35
N ALA A 86 -1.60 -0.75 2.11
CA ALA A 86 -2.03 -0.33 0.78
C ALA A 86 -1.72 1.15 0.51
N GLN A 87 -1.31 1.45 -0.72
CA GLN A 87 -1.05 2.79 -1.21
C GLN A 87 -1.75 2.99 -2.55
N GLY A 88 -2.51 4.07 -2.72
CA GLY A 88 -3.13 4.38 -4.00
C GLY A 88 -4.17 5.49 -3.93
N TYR A 89 -4.76 5.81 -5.08
CA TYR A 89 -5.73 6.91 -5.20
C TYR A 89 -7.05 6.64 -4.47
N PHE A 90 -7.38 5.38 -4.18
CA PHE A 90 -8.51 5.02 -3.33
C PHE A 90 -8.33 5.55 -1.90
N VAL A 91 -7.10 5.50 -1.36
CA VAL A 91 -6.76 6.01 -0.03
C VAL A 91 -6.77 7.54 -0.05
N ALA A 92 -5.96 8.11 -0.93
CA ALA A 92 -5.93 9.53 -1.18
C ALA A 92 -5.17 9.83 -2.47
N ARG A 93 -5.59 10.89 -3.16
CA ARG A 93 -4.76 11.52 -4.19
C ARG A 93 -3.68 12.39 -3.53
N PRO A 94 -2.55 12.63 -4.20
CA PRO A 94 -1.60 13.65 -3.77
C PRO A 94 -2.33 14.98 -3.57
N MET A 95 -2.05 15.61 -2.44
CA MET A 95 -2.69 16.86 -2.03
C MET A 95 -1.64 17.86 -1.52
N PRO A 96 -1.94 19.16 -1.55
CA PRO A 96 -1.14 20.17 -0.85
C PRO A 96 -0.96 19.80 0.63
N ALA A 97 0.19 20.14 1.21
CA ALA A 97 0.51 19.79 2.60
C ALA A 97 -0.49 20.36 3.61
N GLU A 98 -1.06 21.54 3.32
CA GLU A 98 -2.13 22.18 4.09
C GLU A 98 -3.41 21.33 4.17
N ASN A 99 -3.72 20.54 3.14
CA ASN A 99 -4.91 19.69 3.10
C ASN A 99 -4.70 18.33 3.80
N PHE A 100 -3.45 17.99 4.14
CA PHE A 100 -3.12 16.67 4.70
C PHE A 100 -3.74 16.46 6.08
N ALA A 101 -3.70 17.46 6.96
CA ALA A 101 -4.19 17.35 8.32
C ALA A 101 -5.70 17.04 8.33
N ASP A 102 -6.48 17.79 7.54
CA ASP A 102 -7.92 17.59 7.41
C ASP A 102 -8.27 16.22 6.82
N TRP A 103 -7.53 15.78 5.80
CA TRP A 103 -7.69 14.44 5.25
C TRP A 103 -7.36 13.35 6.28
N ALA A 104 -6.24 13.48 7.00
CA ALA A 104 -5.78 12.47 7.95
C ALA A 104 -6.76 12.30 9.11
N LEU A 105 -7.36 13.40 9.58
CA LEU A 105 -8.43 13.34 10.58
C LEU A 105 -9.64 12.58 10.03
N LYS A 106 -10.19 12.99 8.88
CA LYS A 106 -11.36 12.32 8.28
C LYS A 106 -11.11 10.83 8.03
N PHE A 107 -9.96 10.50 7.45
CA PHE A 107 -9.60 9.12 7.12
C PHE A 107 -9.43 8.23 8.36
N ALA A 108 -8.94 8.78 9.48
CA ALA A 108 -8.81 8.03 10.73
C ALA A 108 -10.17 7.66 11.36
N PHE A 109 -11.20 8.47 11.13
CA PHE A 109 -12.55 8.27 11.66
C PHE A 109 -13.48 7.50 10.71
N ASP A 110 -13.34 7.66 9.41
CA ASP A 110 -14.17 7.01 8.38
C ASP A 110 -13.55 5.72 7.83
N LYS A 111 -12.84 4.94 8.67
CA LYS A 111 -12.23 3.68 8.20
C LYS A 111 -13.31 2.84 7.52
N PRO A 112 -13.13 2.42 6.24
CA PRO A 112 -14.08 1.54 5.60
C PRO A 112 -14.23 0.29 6.48
N GLU A 113 -15.46 -0.02 6.84
CA GLU A 113 -15.90 -0.93 7.91
C GLU A 113 -15.54 -2.42 7.68
N ALA A 114 -14.56 -2.70 6.81
CA ALA A 114 -14.14 -4.02 6.36
C ALA A 114 -12.98 -4.63 7.18
N VAL A 115 -12.70 -4.13 8.41
CA VAL A 115 -11.58 -4.63 9.25
C VAL A 115 -12.03 -5.05 10.66
N LEU A 116 -13.33 -5.28 10.89
CA LEU A 116 -13.86 -5.78 12.17
C LEU A 116 -14.76 -7.03 12.02
N GLN A 117 -14.29 -8.02 11.27
CA GLN A 117 -14.71 -9.42 11.46
C GLN A 117 -13.49 -10.35 11.41
#